data_AF-A0A1I4CW49-F1
#
_entry.id   AF-A0A1I4CW49-F1
#
_cell.length_a   1.000
_cell.length_b   1.000
_cell.length_c   1.000
_cell.angle_alpha   90.00
_cell.angle_beta   90.00
_cell.angle_gamma   90.00
#
_symmetry.space_group_name_H-M   'P 1'
#
loop_
_entity.id
_entity.type
_entity.pdbx_description
1 polymer ?
#
loop_
_entity_poly.entity_id
_entity_poly.type
_entity_poly.pdbx_seq_one_letter_code
_entity_poly.pdbx_strand_id
1 'polypeptide(L)'
;MPLIRSKCDNAAAGVLREEPASLASASPDERWAAARAACDPACISSLGDALALELDARVRQAIFTALARIATPESAGVILPYMRVDDASTRTGALDALRAMPEAARPHLPGLLVDPDADVRILACDLVRDAGGADGPRWLCAMIETEPQANVCAAAVEVLGEIADAAAGPCLSRCAERFPDDPFLRFAIKVVADRVRAETPAPRG
;
A
#
# COMPACT_ATOMS: atom_id res chain seq x y z
N MET A 1 -76.19 -5.90 -34.60
CA MET A 1 -75.01 -5.37 -33.90
C MET A 1 -74.53 -6.39 -32.88
N PRO A 2 -73.33 -6.98 -33.01
CA PRO A 2 -72.77 -7.87 -31.99
C PRO A 2 -71.82 -7.16 -31.04
N LEU A 3 -71.68 -7.76 -29.85
CA LEU A 3 -70.84 -7.40 -28.71
C LEU A 3 -69.42 -7.95 -28.88
N ILE A 4 -68.38 -7.15 -28.61
CA ILE A 4 -67.09 -7.62 -28.08
C ILE A 4 -66.58 -6.60 -27.06
N ARG A 5 -66.55 -7.00 -25.79
CA ARG A 5 -65.75 -6.36 -24.73
C ARG A 5 -64.37 -7.02 -24.76
N SER A 6 -63.33 -6.24 -25.02
CA SER A 6 -61.94 -6.65 -24.75
C SER A 6 -61.36 -5.74 -23.68
N LYS A 7 -61.10 -6.33 -22.51
CA LYS A 7 -60.22 -5.80 -21.46
C LYS A 7 -58.86 -5.49 -22.08
N CYS A 8 -58.37 -4.27 -21.89
CA CYS A 8 -56.93 -4.04 -21.86
C CYS A 8 -56.50 -4.15 -20.40
N ASP A 9 -55.73 -5.21 -20.16
CA ASP A 9 -55.16 -5.57 -18.89
C ASP A 9 -54.12 -4.55 -18.43
N ASN A 10 -54.14 -4.39 -17.12
CA ASN A 10 -53.15 -3.74 -16.29
C ASN A 10 -51.86 -4.58 -16.31
N ALA A 11 -50.76 -4.00 -16.80
CA ALA A 11 -49.42 -4.52 -16.58
C ALA A 11 -48.47 -3.35 -16.35
N ALA A 12 -48.54 -2.79 -15.13
CA ALA A 12 -47.44 -2.01 -14.59
C ALA A 12 -46.23 -2.94 -14.44
N ALA A 13 -45.27 -2.83 -15.35
CA ALA A 13 -43.96 -3.43 -15.21
C ALA A 13 -43.26 -2.79 -13.99
N GLY A 14 -43.33 -3.48 -12.85
CA GLY A 14 -42.51 -3.16 -11.69
C GLY A 14 -41.05 -3.46 -12.02
N VAL A 15 -40.30 -2.43 -12.42
CA VAL A 15 -38.85 -2.47 -12.29
C VAL A 15 -38.58 -2.46 -10.79
N LEU A 16 -38.34 -3.63 -10.21
CA LEU A 16 -37.77 -3.75 -8.88
C LEU A 16 -36.44 -2.99 -8.93
N ARG A 17 -36.42 -1.78 -8.36
CA ARG A 17 -35.15 -1.08 -8.12
C ARG A 17 -34.48 -1.93 -7.05
N GLU A 18 -33.50 -2.74 -7.45
CA GLU A 18 -32.62 -3.41 -6.49
C GLU A 18 -32.07 -2.31 -5.57
N GLU A 19 -32.32 -2.43 -4.26
CA GLU A 19 -31.75 -1.50 -3.30
C GLU A 19 -30.23 -1.58 -3.40
N PRO A 20 -29.52 -0.44 -3.38
CA PRO A 20 -28.07 -0.47 -3.49
C PRO A 20 -27.50 -1.32 -2.35
N ALA A 21 -26.61 -2.25 -2.71
CA ALA A 21 -25.97 -3.13 -1.75
C ALA A 21 -25.28 -2.30 -0.65
N SER A 22 -25.37 -2.77 0.59
CA SER A 22 -24.88 -2.05 1.76
C SER A 22 -23.62 -2.69 2.34
N LEU A 23 -22.63 -1.86 2.67
CA LEU A 23 -21.43 -2.26 3.40
C LEU A 23 -21.73 -2.77 4.83
N ALA A 24 -22.91 -2.48 5.36
CA ALA A 24 -23.35 -2.94 6.68
C ALA A 24 -24.35 -4.11 6.62
N SER A 25 -24.55 -4.73 5.44
CA SER A 25 -25.46 -5.87 5.30
C SER A 25 -24.99 -7.08 6.13
N ALA A 26 -25.93 -7.91 6.60
CA ALA A 26 -25.62 -9.20 7.18
C ALA A 26 -25.06 -10.19 6.15
N SER A 27 -25.37 -10.03 4.86
CA SER A 27 -24.92 -10.89 3.77
C SER A 27 -23.51 -10.52 3.29
N PRO A 28 -22.53 -11.45 3.32
CA PRO A 28 -21.20 -11.20 2.76
C PRO A 28 -21.23 -10.85 1.26
N ASP A 29 -22.13 -11.44 0.48
CA ASP A 29 -22.22 -11.15 -0.96
C ASP A 29 -22.72 -9.73 -1.23
N GLU A 30 -23.64 -9.21 -0.41
CA GLU A 30 -24.09 -7.82 -0.50
C GLU A 30 -22.98 -6.84 -0.08
N ARG A 31 -22.29 -7.10 1.05
CA ARG A 31 -21.15 -6.27 1.46
C ARG A 31 -20.04 -6.26 0.40
N TRP A 32 -19.74 -7.42 -0.19
CA TRP A 32 -18.78 -7.54 -1.29
C TRP A 32 -19.20 -6.75 -2.52
N ALA A 33 -20.48 -6.84 -2.92
CA ALA A 33 -21.00 -6.06 -4.04
C ALA A 33 -20.93 -4.55 -3.77
N ALA A 34 -21.29 -4.13 -2.55
CA ALA A 34 -21.21 -2.73 -2.10
C ALA A 34 -19.77 -2.20 -2.16
N ALA A 35 -18.81 -2.96 -1.63
CA ALA A 35 -17.39 -2.60 -1.66
C ALA A 35 -16.89 -2.40 -3.09
N ARG A 36 -17.23 -3.30 -4.03
CA ARG A 36 -16.78 -3.15 -5.43
C ARG A 36 -17.41 -1.98 -6.17
N ALA A 37 -18.64 -1.60 -5.79
CA ALA A 37 -19.35 -0.47 -6.36
C ALA A 37 -18.81 0.88 -5.84
N ALA A 38 -18.18 0.91 -4.65
CA ALA A 38 -17.60 2.11 -4.08
C ALA A 38 -16.39 2.60 -4.91
N CYS A 39 -16.47 3.84 -5.41
CA CYS A 39 -15.42 4.48 -6.20
C CYS A 39 -15.24 5.98 -5.90
N ASP A 40 -16.09 6.56 -5.07
CA ASP A 40 -16.05 7.97 -4.70
C ASP A 40 -15.25 8.16 -3.40
N PRO A 41 -14.38 9.18 -3.28
CA PRO A 41 -13.73 9.54 -2.03
C PRO A 41 -14.67 9.69 -0.82
N ALA A 42 -15.94 10.07 -1.03
CA ALA A 42 -16.95 10.12 0.01
C ALA A 42 -17.21 8.75 0.68
N CYS A 43 -16.89 7.64 0.01
CA CYS A 43 -17.03 6.28 0.54
C CYS A 43 -15.90 5.87 1.49
N ILE A 44 -14.78 6.59 1.56
CA ILE A 44 -13.58 6.18 2.32
C ILE A 44 -13.91 5.90 3.79
N SER A 45 -14.69 6.78 4.44
CA SER A 45 -15.07 6.58 5.85
C SER A 45 -15.88 5.29 6.02
N SER A 46 -16.92 5.10 5.21
CA SER A 46 -17.76 3.89 5.28
C SER A 46 -17.01 2.61 4.94
N LEU A 47 -16.04 2.67 4.02
CA LEU A 47 -15.16 1.55 3.70
C LEU A 47 -14.23 1.24 4.88
N GLY A 48 -13.70 2.26 5.55
CA GLY A 48 -12.88 2.10 6.75
C GLY A 48 -13.65 1.48 7.91
N ASP A 49 -14.87 1.96 8.17
CA ASP A 49 -15.76 1.41 9.19
C ASP A 49 -16.12 -0.06 8.90
N ALA A 50 -16.42 -0.38 7.63
CA ALA A 50 -16.68 -1.75 7.21
C ALA A 50 -15.45 -2.65 7.35
N LEU A 51 -14.26 -2.15 6.95
CA LEU A 51 -13.01 -2.89 7.02
C LEU A 51 -12.66 -3.30 8.45
N ALA A 52 -12.91 -2.42 9.42
CA ALA A 52 -12.64 -2.65 10.84
C ALA A 52 -13.46 -3.80 11.44
N LEU A 53 -14.61 -4.12 10.84
CA LEU A 53 -15.54 -5.13 11.33
C LEU A 53 -15.55 -6.39 10.45
N GLU A 54 -14.87 -6.38 9.29
CA GLU A 54 -15.05 -7.41 8.28
C GLU A 54 -14.28 -8.70 8.58
N LEU A 55 -15.02 -9.77 8.81
CA LEU A 55 -14.48 -11.10 9.08
C LEU A 55 -14.28 -11.92 7.80
N ASP A 56 -15.07 -11.66 6.75
CA ASP A 56 -14.98 -12.39 5.48
C ASP A 56 -13.78 -11.89 4.66
N ALA A 57 -12.84 -12.80 4.38
CA ALA A 57 -11.61 -12.46 3.64
C ALA A 57 -11.87 -11.94 2.22
N ARG A 58 -12.91 -12.45 1.54
CA ARG A 58 -13.26 -12.00 0.18
C ARG A 58 -13.83 -10.59 0.21
N VAL A 59 -14.68 -10.27 1.20
CA VAL A 59 -15.21 -8.91 1.37
C VAL A 59 -14.09 -7.94 1.75
N ARG A 60 -13.23 -8.32 2.69
CA ARG A 60 -12.07 -7.53 3.11
C ARG A 60 -11.16 -7.18 1.93
N GLN A 61 -10.86 -8.15 1.07
CA GLN A 61 -10.07 -7.90 -0.14
C GLN A 61 -10.78 -6.96 -1.13
N ALA A 62 -12.12 -7.05 -1.24
CA ALA A 62 -12.87 -6.11 -2.06
C ALA A 62 -12.83 -4.69 -1.50
N ILE A 63 -12.85 -4.53 -0.16
CA ILE A 63 -12.71 -3.22 0.49
C ILE A 63 -11.31 -2.63 0.25
N PHE A 64 -10.25 -3.42 0.42
CA PHE A 64 -8.88 -2.99 0.08
C PHE A 64 -8.77 -2.57 -1.39
N THR A 65 -9.36 -3.35 -2.30
CA THR A 65 -9.38 -3.03 -3.73
C THR A 65 -10.13 -1.72 -4.02
N ALA A 66 -11.24 -1.46 -3.32
CA ALA A 66 -11.99 -0.21 -3.47
C ALA A 66 -11.19 1.01 -2.99
N LEU A 67 -10.56 0.92 -1.82
CA LEU A 67 -9.70 1.98 -1.28
C LEU A 67 -8.48 2.24 -2.19
N ALA A 68 -7.86 1.18 -2.74
CA ALA A 68 -6.77 1.30 -3.70
C ALA A 68 -7.21 1.95 -5.02
N ARG A 69 -8.44 1.70 -5.48
CA ARG A 69 -9.01 2.36 -6.66
C ARG A 69 -9.33 3.85 -6.44
N ILE A 70 -9.74 4.21 -5.22
CA ILE A 70 -9.97 5.61 -4.84
C ILE A 70 -8.65 6.38 -4.81
N ALA A 71 -7.56 5.74 -4.37
CA ALA A 71 -6.17 6.22 -4.51
C ALA A 71 -5.94 7.67 -4.00
N THR A 72 -6.38 7.95 -2.77
CA THR A 72 -6.16 9.23 -2.08
C THR A 72 -5.30 9.03 -0.84
N PRO A 73 -4.58 10.06 -0.35
CA PRO A 73 -3.84 9.96 0.91
C PRO A 73 -4.71 9.49 2.08
N GLU A 74 -5.98 9.86 2.11
CA GLU A 74 -6.95 9.41 3.10
C GLU A 74 -7.26 7.90 2.97
N SER A 75 -7.43 7.39 1.75
CA SER A 75 -7.66 5.96 1.53
C SER A 75 -6.42 5.12 1.88
N ALA A 76 -5.21 5.63 1.58
CA ALA A 76 -3.97 5.02 2.07
C ALA A 76 -3.93 5.01 3.61
N GLY A 77 -4.26 6.13 4.25
CA GLY A 77 -4.33 6.26 5.71
C GLY A 77 -5.25 5.23 6.38
N VAL A 78 -6.39 4.90 5.76
CA VAL A 78 -7.29 3.84 6.24
C VAL A 78 -6.65 2.44 6.19
N ILE A 79 -5.77 2.18 5.23
CA ILE A 79 -5.14 0.86 5.03
C ILE A 79 -3.92 0.65 5.93
N LEU A 80 -3.15 1.71 6.25
CA LEU A 80 -1.89 1.61 7.00
C LEU A 80 -1.95 0.82 8.32
N PRO A 81 -3.00 0.89 9.15
CA PRO A 81 -3.07 0.11 10.38
C PRO A 81 -3.02 -1.41 10.12
N TYR A 82 -3.51 -1.86 8.96
CA TYR A 82 -3.56 -3.28 8.59
C TYR A 82 -2.20 -3.84 8.14
N MET A 83 -1.16 -3.02 8.06
CA MET A 83 0.21 -3.51 7.93
C MET A 83 0.73 -4.18 9.21
N ARG A 84 0.11 -3.88 10.36
CA ARG A 84 0.54 -4.36 11.69
C ARG A 84 -0.29 -5.54 12.21
N VAL A 85 -1.29 -6.01 11.45
CA VAL A 85 -2.12 -7.12 11.93
C VAL A 85 -1.38 -8.45 11.78
N ASP A 86 -1.56 -9.32 12.77
CA ASP A 86 -0.91 -10.65 12.80
C ASP A 86 -1.32 -11.53 11.61
N ASP A 87 -2.59 -11.43 11.19
CA ASP A 87 -3.12 -12.20 10.06
C ASP A 87 -2.36 -11.85 8.77
N ALA A 88 -1.55 -12.81 8.32
CA ALA A 88 -0.69 -12.64 7.16
C ALA A 88 -1.50 -12.29 5.89
N SER A 89 -2.68 -12.89 5.71
CA SER A 89 -3.51 -12.63 4.52
C SER A 89 -3.98 -11.17 4.45
N THR A 90 -4.37 -10.61 5.59
CA THR A 90 -4.84 -9.22 5.72
C THR A 90 -3.69 -8.24 5.55
N ARG A 91 -2.54 -8.53 6.17
CA ARG A 91 -1.33 -7.72 6.01
C ARG A 91 -0.84 -7.70 4.56
N THR A 92 -0.82 -8.85 3.88
CA THR A 92 -0.50 -8.92 2.45
C THR A 92 -1.50 -8.13 1.62
N GLY A 93 -2.81 -8.28 1.86
CA GLY A 93 -3.83 -7.52 1.15
C GLY A 93 -3.71 -6.00 1.31
N ALA A 94 -3.37 -5.54 2.52
CA ALA A 94 -3.09 -4.14 2.80
C ALA A 94 -1.85 -3.62 2.07
N LEU A 95 -0.75 -4.39 2.08
CA LEU A 95 0.47 -4.05 1.34
C LEU A 95 0.20 -3.97 -0.16
N ASP A 96 -0.46 -4.97 -0.75
CA ASP A 96 -0.77 -5.00 -2.17
C ASP A 96 -1.66 -3.82 -2.57
N ALA A 97 -2.62 -3.44 -1.73
CA ALA A 97 -3.43 -2.25 -1.93
C ALA A 97 -2.61 -0.96 -1.91
N LEU A 98 -1.69 -0.79 -0.95
CA LEU A 98 -0.80 0.37 -0.88
C LEU A 98 0.15 0.46 -2.08
N ARG A 99 0.72 -0.67 -2.52
CA ARG A 99 1.56 -0.76 -3.73
C ARG A 99 0.82 -0.36 -4.99
N ALA A 100 -0.49 -0.63 -5.05
CA ALA A 100 -1.33 -0.23 -6.17
C ALA A 100 -1.66 1.27 -6.20
N MET A 101 -1.34 2.04 -5.16
CA MET A 101 -1.57 3.50 -5.08
C MET A 101 -0.33 4.27 -4.56
N PRO A 102 0.80 4.21 -5.28
CA PRO A 102 2.08 4.77 -4.83
C PRO A 102 2.01 6.26 -4.46
N GLU A 103 1.36 7.08 -5.28
CA GLU A 103 1.22 8.52 -5.04
C GLU A 103 0.38 8.84 -3.79
N ALA A 104 -0.63 8.01 -3.51
CA ALA A 104 -1.47 8.14 -2.33
C ALA A 104 -0.74 7.71 -1.05
N ALA A 105 0.12 6.68 -1.15
CA ALA A 105 0.94 6.21 -0.03
C ALA A 105 2.12 7.16 0.26
N ARG A 106 2.64 7.85 -0.75
CA ARG A 106 3.85 8.70 -0.68
C ARG A 106 3.90 9.66 0.52
N PRO A 107 2.84 10.41 0.87
CA PRO A 107 2.86 11.34 2.00
C PRO A 107 3.09 10.66 3.36
N HIS A 108 2.79 9.37 3.47
CA HIS A 108 2.90 8.60 4.72
C HIS A 108 4.27 7.95 4.91
N LEU A 109 5.04 7.77 3.82
CA LEU A 109 6.31 7.04 3.85
C LEU A 109 7.31 7.58 4.87
N PRO A 110 7.53 8.90 5.03
CA PRO A 110 8.47 9.41 6.04
C PRO A 110 8.10 8.99 7.47
N GLY A 111 6.81 8.89 7.79
CA GLY A 111 6.34 8.41 9.09
C GLY A 111 6.53 6.91 9.27
N LEU A 112 6.27 6.12 8.22
CA LEU A 112 6.44 4.66 8.26
C LEU A 112 7.90 4.23 8.39
N LEU A 113 8.84 5.00 7.81
CA LEU A 113 10.28 4.72 7.92
C LEU A 113 10.86 4.98 9.31
N VAL A 114 10.11 5.65 10.20
CA VAL A 114 10.49 5.88 11.60
C VAL A 114 9.52 5.22 12.58
N ASP A 115 8.69 4.30 12.09
CA ASP A 115 7.71 3.59 12.91
C ASP A 115 8.39 2.83 14.06
N PRO A 116 7.80 2.76 15.27
CA PRO A 116 8.36 1.95 16.35
C PRO A 116 8.50 0.46 15.98
N ASP A 117 7.63 -0.06 15.11
CA ASP A 117 7.67 -1.45 14.67
C ASP A 117 8.67 -1.66 13.53
N ALA A 118 9.63 -2.56 13.74
CA ALA A 118 10.67 -2.87 12.75
C ALA A 118 10.10 -3.53 11.49
N ASP A 119 9.06 -4.34 11.61
CA ASP A 119 8.42 -4.98 10.46
C ASP A 119 7.75 -3.93 9.57
N VAL A 120 7.12 -2.92 10.17
CA VAL A 120 6.56 -1.78 9.42
C VAL A 120 7.65 -1.00 8.71
N ARG A 121 8.79 -0.75 9.37
CA ARG A 121 9.93 -0.06 8.74
C ARG A 121 10.50 -0.84 7.56
N ILE A 122 10.61 -2.17 7.66
CA ILE A 122 11.02 -3.05 6.53
C ILE A 122 10.03 -2.94 5.37
N LEU A 123 8.74 -3.06 5.65
CA LEU A 123 7.69 -2.96 4.62
C LEU A 123 7.63 -1.55 3.99
N ALA A 124 7.95 -0.51 4.76
CA ALA A 124 8.03 0.85 4.26
C ALA A 124 9.15 1.03 3.23
N CYS A 125 10.28 0.32 3.36
CA CYS A 125 11.33 0.33 2.35
C CYS A 125 10.81 -0.15 1.00
N ASP A 126 10.01 -1.23 0.97
CA ASP A 126 9.38 -1.71 -0.26
C ASP A 126 8.42 -0.67 -0.85
N LEU A 127 7.58 -0.04 -0.01
CA LEU A 127 6.66 1.00 -0.49
C LEU A 127 7.40 2.23 -1.03
N VAL A 128 8.59 2.55 -0.51
CA VAL A 128 9.46 3.60 -1.09
C VAL A 128 9.95 3.21 -2.48
N ARG A 129 10.33 1.94 -2.69
CA ARG A 129 10.69 1.41 -4.02
C ARG A 129 9.55 1.65 -5.02
N ASP A 130 8.34 1.25 -4.63
CA ASP A 130 7.15 1.30 -5.48
C ASP A 130 6.67 2.74 -5.73
N ALA A 131 6.84 3.65 -4.76
CA ALA A 131 6.48 5.05 -4.90
C ALA A 131 7.41 5.83 -5.84
N GLY A 132 8.65 5.37 -6.04
CA GLY A 132 9.63 5.97 -6.93
C GLY A 132 9.94 7.45 -6.64
N GLY A 133 10.47 8.14 -7.65
CA GLY A 133 10.84 9.56 -7.57
C GLY A 133 12.11 9.86 -6.78
N ALA A 134 12.56 11.11 -6.84
CA ALA A 134 13.88 11.52 -6.35
C ALA A 134 14.02 11.52 -4.80
N ASP A 135 12.92 11.58 -4.05
CA ASP A 135 12.99 11.58 -2.58
C ASP A 135 13.30 10.22 -1.96
N GLY A 136 12.97 9.11 -2.63
CA GLY A 136 13.11 7.77 -2.08
C GLY A 136 14.52 7.47 -1.55
N PRO A 137 15.58 7.67 -2.37
CA PRO A 137 16.96 7.54 -1.92
C PRO A 137 17.30 8.41 -0.71
N ARG A 138 16.80 9.67 -0.69
CA ARG A 138 17.05 10.61 0.40
C ARG A 138 16.41 10.12 1.71
N TRP A 139 15.18 9.62 1.66
CA TRP A 139 14.48 9.09 2.84
C TRP A 139 15.17 7.83 3.38
N LEU A 140 15.53 6.89 2.52
CA LEU A 140 16.22 5.67 2.94
C LEU A 140 17.62 5.95 3.48
N CYS A 141 18.38 6.86 2.85
CA CYS A 141 19.66 7.30 3.42
C CYS A 141 19.46 7.90 4.83
N ALA A 142 18.48 8.80 5.01
CA ALA A 142 18.23 9.40 6.33
C ALA A 142 17.84 8.35 7.39
N MET A 143 17.04 7.36 7.00
CA MET A 143 16.65 6.25 7.87
C MET A 143 17.87 5.44 8.35
N ILE A 144 18.73 4.97 7.43
CA ILE A 144 19.86 4.10 7.79
C ILE A 144 20.96 4.79 8.60
N GLU A 145 20.99 6.13 8.67
CA GLU A 145 21.91 6.87 9.56
C GLU A 145 21.58 6.64 11.04
N THR A 146 20.32 6.37 11.36
CA THR A 146 19.82 6.30 12.74
C THR A 146 19.18 4.96 13.10
N GLU A 147 18.86 4.12 12.11
CA GLU A 147 18.25 2.82 12.32
C GLU A 147 19.12 1.91 13.22
N PRO A 148 18.60 1.41 14.35
CA PRO A 148 19.38 0.56 15.25
C PRO A 148 19.45 -0.91 14.82
N GLN A 149 18.53 -1.40 13.98
CA GLN A 149 18.43 -2.82 13.65
C GLN A 149 19.06 -3.14 12.30
N ALA A 150 20.02 -4.07 12.30
CA ALA A 150 20.74 -4.48 11.09
C ALA A 150 19.82 -5.02 9.97
N ASN A 151 18.77 -5.76 10.33
CA ASN A 151 17.81 -6.29 9.36
C ASN A 151 17.04 -5.19 8.63
N VAL A 152 16.67 -4.12 9.33
CA VAL A 152 15.97 -2.98 8.73
C VAL A 152 16.94 -2.18 7.84
N CYS A 153 18.18 -1.99 8.29
CA CYS A 153 19.24 -1.43 7.45
C CYS A 153 19.45 -2.26 6.17
N ALA A 154 19.43 -3.59 6.25
CA ALA A 154 19.60 -4.46 5.09
C ALA A 154 18.46 -4.26 4.06
N ALA A 155 17.20 -4.17 4.51
CA ALA A 155 16.06 -3.89 3.63
C ALA A 155 16.20 -2.52 2.93
N ALA A 156 16.60 -1.48 3.67
CA ALA A 156 16.82 -0.16 3.09
C ALA A 156 18.00 -0.14 2.10
N VAL A 157 19.08 -0.88 2.39
CA VAL A 157 20.25 -1.02 1.51
C VAL A 157 19.89 -1.74 0.21
N GLU A 158 19.08 -2.80 0.29
CA GLU A 158 18.57 -3.52 -0.88
C GLU A 158 17.82 -2.57 -1.82
N VAL A 159 16.84 -1.84 -1.28
CA VAL A 159 16.05 -0.87 -2.05
C VAL A 159 16.91 0.26 -2.59
N LEU A 160 17.80 0.85 -1.77
CA LEU A 160 18.75 1.88 -2.21
C LEU A 160 19.56 1.42 -3.41
N GLY A 161 19.97 0.15 -3.45
CA GLY A 161 20.71 -0.33 -4.58
C GLY A 161 19.91 -0.34 -5.88
N GLU A 162 18.58 -0.40 -5.83
CA GLU A 162 17.73 -0.39 -7.02
C GLU A 162 17.35 1.02 -7.46
N ILE A 163 17.20 1.95 -6.50
CA ILE A 163 16.63 3.28 -6.77
C ILE A 163 17.61 4.45 -6.62
N ALA A 164 18.79 4.25 -6.02
CA ALA A 164 19.74 5.32 -5.73
C ALA A 164 20.88 5.41 -6.74
N ASP A 165 21.50 6.58 -6.80
CA ASP A 165 22.72 6.85 -7.55
C ASP A 165 23.96 6.89 -6.64
N ALA A 166 25.10 7.32 -7.17
CA ALA A 166 26.34 7.43 -6.41
C ALA A 166 26.25 8.35 -5.17
N ALA A 167 25.25 9.24 -5.07
CA ALA A 167 25.07 10.11 -3.90
C ALA A 167 24.72 9.34 -2.63
N ALA A 168 24.25 8.08 -2.72
CA ALA A 168 24.02 7.22 -1.56
C ALA A 168 25.31 6.65 -0.93
N GLY A 169 26.45 6.70 -1.63
CA GLY A 169 27.72 6.13 -1.18
C GLY A 169 28.14 6.51 0.26
N PRO A 170 28.07 7.79 0.66
CA PRO A 170 28.40 8.20 2.01
C PRO A 170 27.49 7.60 3.09
N CYS A 171 26.17 7.52 2.85
CA CYS A 171 25.21 7.00 3.84
C CYS A 171 25.39 5.48 4.02
N LEU A 172 25.62 4.76 2.91
CA LEU A 172 25.98 3.35 2.90
C LEU A 172 27.26 3.07 3.70
N SER A 173 28.30 3.88 3.50
CA SER A 173 29.58 3.72 4.21
C SER A 173 29.43 3.90 5.72
N ARG A 174 28.73 4.96 6.15
CA ARG A 174 28.43 5.20 7.58
C ARG A 174 27.57 4.09 8.18
N CYS A 175 26.61 3.55 7.44
CA CYS A 175 25.83 2.40 7.89
C CYS A 175 26.74 1.20 8.17
N ALA A 176 27.68 0.86 7.27
CA ALA A 176 28.62 -0.25 7.50
C ALA A 176 29.52 -0.05 8.73
N GLU A 177 29.91 1.18 9.03
CA GLU A 177 30.71 1.52 10.22
C GLU A 177 29.95 1.31 11.53
N ARG A 178 28.63 1.50 11.53
CA ARG A 178 27.77 1.29 12.71
C ARG A 178 27.56 -0.19 13.06
N PHE A 179 27.75 -1.08 12.09
CA PHE A 179 27.55 -2.53 12.23
C PHE A 179 28.84 -3.32 11.91
N PRO A 180 29.96 -3.10 12.64
CA PRO A 180 31.25 -3.74 12.33
C PRO A 180 31.21 -5.27 12.45
N ASP A 181 30.37 -5.77 13.36
CA ASP A 181 30.21 -7.19 13.71
C ASP A 181 29.13 -7.91 12.89
N ASP A 182 28.47 -7.22 11.95
CA ASP A 182 27.51 -7.83 11.02
C ASP A 182 28.15 -8.04 9.64
N PRO A 183 28.73 -9.22 9.36
CA PRO A 183 29.40 -9.48 8.08
C PRO A 183 28.44 -9.51 6.90
N PHE A 184 27.18 -9.90 7.12
CA PHE A 184 26.17 -9.96 6.07
C PHE A 184 25.79 -8.56 5.60
N LEU A 185 25.43 -7.68 6.54
CA LEU A 185 25.06 -6.30 6.23
C LEU A 185 26.22 -5.56 5.56
N ARG A 186 27.44 -5.72 6.07
CA ARG A 186 28.63 -5.11 5.46
C ARG A 186 28.87 -5.59 4.03
N PHE A 187 28.67 -6.88 3.76
CA PHE A 187 28.77 -7.42 2.40
C PHE A 187 27.70 -6.84 1.49
N ALA A 188 26.43 -6.82 1.92
CA ALA A 188 25.32 -6.25 1.16
C ALA A 188 25.57 -4.76 0.82
N ILE A 189 26.00 -3.98 1.81
CA ILE A 189 26.37 -2.57 1.62
C ILE A 189 27.49 -2.43 0.58
N LYS A 190 28.54 -3.25 0.66
CA LYS A 190 29.64 -3.20 -0.32
C LYS A 190 29.13 -3.46 -1.73
N VAL A 191 28.31 -4.49 -1.93
CA VAL A 191 27.74 -4.84 -3.25
C VAL A 191 26.95 -3.67 -3.82
N VAL A 192 26.08 -3.06 -3.00
CA VAL A 192 25.28 -1.91 -3.41
C VAL A 192 26.16 -0.69 -3.70
N ALA A 193 27.12 -0.38 -2.84
CA ALA A 193 28.04 0.74 -3.00
C ALA A 193 28.90 0.63 -4.28
N ASP A 194 29.31 -0.59 -4.65
CA ASP A 194 30.05 -0.85 -5.89
C ASP A 194 29.15 -0.64 -7.11
N ARG A 195 27.89 -1.10 -7.06
CA ARG A 195 26.89 -0.93 -8.15
C ARG A 195 26.59 0.54 -8.41
N VAL A 196 26.21 1.30 -7.39
CA VAL A 196 25.81 2.73 -7.55
C VAL A 196 26.97 3.60 -8.06
N ARG A 197 28.22 3.22 -7.76
CA ARG A 197 29.42 3.88 -8.32
C ARG A 197 29.61 3.56 -9.80
N ALA A 198 29.36 2.32 -10.22
CA ALA A 198 29.53 1.89 -11.61
C ALA A 198 28.49 2.50 -12.56
N GLU A 199 27.28 2.75 -12.08
CA GLU A 199 26.17 3.32 -12.87
C GLU A 199 26.28 4.85 -13.05
N THR A 200 27.20 5.51 -12.35
CA THR A 200 27.47 6.95 -12.50
C THR A 200 28.78 7.16 -13.28
N PRO A 201 28.76 7.35 -14.61
CA PRO A 201 29.97 7.67 -15.35
C PRO A 201 30.54 9.02 -14.88
N ALA A 202 31.86 9.08 -14.65
CA ALA A 202 32.55 10.30 -14.28
C ALA A 202 32.24 11.43 -15.29
N PRO A 203 32.11 12.70 -14.85
CA PRO A 203 31.94 13.81 -15.77
C PRO A 203 33.14 13.85 -16.72
N ARG A 204 32.87 13.76 -18.03
CA ARG A 204 33.89 13.97 -19.06
C ARG A 204 34.32 15.43 -18.95
N GLY A 205 35.54 15.64 -18.44
CA GLY A 205 36.21 16.94 -18.42
C GLY A 205 36.59 17.41 -19.82
#